data_AF-A0A2E7BPJ4-F1
#
_entry.id   AF-A0A2E7BPJ4-F1
#
_cell.length_a   1.000
_cell.length_b   1.000
_cell.length_c   1.000
_cell.angle_alpha   90.00
_cell.angle_beta   90.00
_cell.angle_gamma   90.00
#
_symmetry.space_group_name_H-M   'P 1'
#
loop_
_entity.id
_entity.type
_entity.pdbx_description
1 polymer ?
#
loop_
_entity_poly.entity_id
_entity_poly.type
_entity_poly.pdbx_seq_one_letter_code
_entity_poly.pdbx_strand_id
1 'polypeptide(L)'
;MKVVLIIGFLVYGIPLWHLRYRWRSTVYRRTDWKINVLPWFGHDVAALFTNRYFHTPGERAMARRFRIYLAGYLVLLMGILL
;
A
#
# COMPACT_ATOMS: atom_id res chain seq x y z
N MET A 1 3.19 -24.51 -11.74
CA MET A 1 3.67 -23.67 -10.62
C MET A 1 3.20 -22.21 -10.69
N LYS A 2 3.23 -21.54 -11.85
CA LYS A 2 2.78 -20.13 -11.97
C LYS A 2 1.34 -19.86 -11.53
N VAL A 3 0.41 -20.79 -11.74
CA VAL A 3 -0.99 -20.68 -11.26
C VAL A 3 -1.07 -20.51 -9.75
N VAL A 4 -0.24 -21.24 -8.98
CA VAL A 4 -0.21 -21.13 -7.51
C VAL A 4 0.29 -19.75 -7.09
N LEU A 5 1.31 -19.22 -7.76
CA LEU A 5 1.82 -17.86 -7.51
C LEU A 5 0.77 -16.79 -7.84
N ILE A 6 0.03 -16.95 -8.94
CA ILE A 6 -1.06 -16.03 -9.32
C ILE A 6 -2.19 -16.06 -8.29
N ILE A 7 -2.61 -17.26 -7.85
CA ILE A 7 -3.63 -17.39 -6.79
C ILE A 7 -3.13 -16.75 -5.50
N GLY A 8 -1.89 -17.04 -5.09
CA GLY A 8 -1.25 -16.44 -3.93
C GLY A 8 -1.19 -14.91 -4.03
N PHE A 9 -0.82 -14.37 -5.19
CA PHE A 9 -0.78 -12.94 -5.47
C PHE A 9 -2.14 -12.26 -5.35
N LEU A 10 -3.20 -12.86 -5.91
CA LEU A 10 -4.55 -12.34 -5.81
C LEU A 10 -5.05 -12.32 -4.36
N VAL A 11 -4.86 -13.42 -3.62
CA VAL A 11 -5.26 -13.53 -2.21
C VAL A 11 -4.45 -12.56 -1.35
N TYR A 12 -3.13 -12.46 -1.57
CA TYR A 12 -2.26 -11.53 -0.86
C TYR A 12 -2.59 -10.06 -1.16
N GLY A 13 -3.16 -9.77 -2.33
CA GLY A 13 -3.63 -8.44 -2.71
C GLY A 13 -4.80 -7.92 -1.85
N ILE A 14 -5.64 -8.80 -1.28
CA ILE A 14 -6.81 -8.41 -0.48
C ILE A 14 -6.43 -7.57 0.75
N PRO A 15 -5.56 -8.04 1.68
CA PRO A 15 -5.14 -7.23 2.82
C PRO A 15 -4.36 -5.98 2.39
N LEU A 16 -3.59 -6.06 1.30
CA LEU A 16 -2.86 -4.91 0.77
C LEU A 16 -3.81 -3.80 0.30
N TRP A 17 -4.94 -4.15 -0.34
CA TRP A 17 -5.96 -3.19 -0.75
C TRP A 17 -6.49 -2.39 0.43
N HIS A 18 -6.83 -3.07 1.52
CA HIS A 18 -7.34 -2.43 2.73
C HIS A 18 -6.28 -1.55 3.41
N LEU A 19 -5.03 -2.00 3.46
CA LEU A 19 -3.91 -1.19 3.97
C LEU A 19 -3.63 0.03 3.08
N ARG A 20 -3.70 -0.11 1.75
CA ARG A 20 -3.53 0.97 0.77
C ARG A 20 -4.57 2.07 0.99
N TYR A 21 -5.83 1.69 1.17
CA TYR A 21 -6.91 2.66 1.43
C TYR A 21 -6.62 3.47 2.70
N ARG A 22 -6.35 2.80 3.82
CA ARG A 22 -6.02 3.46 5.08
C ARG A 22 -4.78 4.35 4.96
N TRP A 23 -3.73 3.85 4.31
CA TRP A 23 -2.51 4.60 4.11
C TRP A 23 -2.74 5.88 3.30
N ARG A 24 -3.47 5.82 2.18
CA ARG A 24 -3.81 7.02 1.39
C ARG A 24 -4.67 7.98 2.20
N SER A 25 -5.66 7.47 2.94
CA SER A 25 -6.52 8.31 3.80
C SER A 25 -5.72 9.14 4.79
N THR A 26 -4.69 8.55 5.41
CA THR A 26 -3.77 9.26 6.29
C THR A 26 -2.88 10.25 5.53
N VAL A 27 -2.29 9.86 4.40
CA VAL A 27 -1.40 10.72 3.59
C VAL A 27 -2.10 12.01 3.15
N TYR A 28 -3.36 11.90 2.71
CA TYR A 28 -4.15 13.05 2.28
C TYR A 28 -4.90 13.73 3.44
N ARG A 29 -4.83 13.19 4.67
CA ARG A 29 -5.67 13.58 5.82
C ARG A 29 -7.15 13.69 5.44
N ARG A 30 -7.63 12.76 4.61
CA ARG A 30 -9.03 12.69 4.18
C ARG A 30 -9.58 11.33 4.58
N THR A 31 -10.84 11.30 4.98
CA THR A 31 -11.57 10.07 5.28
C THR A 31 -12.54 9.68 4.16
N ASP A 32 -12.64 10.48 3.10
CA ASP A 32 -13.64 10.33 2.03
C ASP A 32 -13.05 9.78 0.71
N TRP A 33 -13.95 9.33 -0.17
CA TRP A 33 -13.63 8.77 -1.49
C TRP A 33 -12.95 9.78 -2.43
N LYS A 34 -12.92 11.07 -2.09
CA LYS A 34 -12.34 12.13 -2.93
C LYS A 34 -10.84 11.96 -3.15
N ILE A 35 -10.16 11.15 -2.32
CA ILE A 35 -8.78 10.70 -2.50
C ILE A 35 -8.54 10.04 -3.87
N ASN A 36 -9.57 9.42 -4.46
CA ASN A 36 -9.49 8.73 -5.74
C ASN A 36 -9.79 9.63 -6.94
N VAL A 37 -10.40 10.80 -6.73
CA VAL A 37 -10.78 11.72 -7.82
C VAL A 37 -9.57 12.47 -8.36
N LEU A 38 -8.59 12.79 -7.49
CA LEU A 38 -7.38 13.49 -7.89
C LEU A 38 -6.15 12.91 -7.18
N PRO A 39 -5.61 11.78 -7.67
CA PRO A 39 -4.42 11.18 -7.07
C PRO A 39 -3.21 12.08 -7.32
N TRP A 40 -2.73 12.74 -6.27
CA TRP A 40 -1.44 13.43 -6.31
C TRP A 40 -0.34 12.45 -5.94
N PHE A 41 0.22 11.80 -6.96
CA PHE A 41 1.24 10.76 -6.81
C PHE A 41 2.49 11.23 -6.07
N GLY A 42 2.84 12.52 -6.15
CA GLY A 42 3.98 13.08 -5.40
C GLY A 42 3.85 12.90 -3.89
N HIS A 43 2.63 13.00 -3.35
CA HIS A 43 2.40 12.75 -1.92
C HIS A 43 2.60 11.28 -1.56
N ASP A 44 2.10 10.38 -2.41
CA ASP A 44 2.22 8.94 -2.22
C ASP A 44 3.69 8.50 -2.28
N VAL A 45 4.45 8.93 -3.28
CA VAL A 45 5.88 8.60 -3.41
C VAL A 45 6.65 9.12 -2.19
N ALA A 46 6.41 10.37 -1.78
CA ALA A 46 7.03 10.89 -0.56
C ALA A 46 6.63 10.09 0.68
N ALA A 47 5.37 9.68 0.81
CA ALA A 47 4.88 8.90 1.94
C ALA A 47 5.38 7.44 1.94
N LEU A 48 5.72 6.90 0.78
CA LEU A 48 6.27 5.56 0.65
C LEU A 48 7.66 5.49 1.26
N PHE A 49 8.47 6.53 1.08
CA PHE A 49 9.87 6.56 1.51
C PHE A 49 10.12 7.42 2.76
N THR A 50 9.14 8.20 3.22
CA THR A 50 9.29 9.07 4.40
C THR A 50 8.12 8.94 5.37
N ASN A 51 8.31 9.37 6.62
CA ASN A 51 7.23 9.41 7.62
C ASN A 51 6.53 10.77 7.73
N ARG A 52 6.74 11.69 6.77
CA ARG A 52 6.34 13.10 6.91
C ARG A 52 4.84 13.36 7.09
N TYR A 53 3.99 12.38 6.75
CA TYR A 53 2.53 12.45 6.88
C TYR A 53 1.95 11.65 8.05
N PHE A 54 2.79 10.94 8.81
CA PHE A 54 2.36 10.03 9.87
C PHE A 54 2.81 10.56 11.23
N HIS A 55 1.91 11.20 11.95
CA HIS A 55 2.19 11.99 13.13
C HIS A 55 2.07 11.17 14.42
N THR A 56 1.18 10.17 14.45
CA THR A 56 1.01 9.31 15.62
C THR A 56 1.83 8.01 15.51
N PRO A 57 2.16 7.35 16.65
CA PRO A 57 2.78 6.03 16.62
C PRO A 57 1.95 5.00 15.84
N GLY A 58 0.62 5.06 15.95
CA GLY A 58 -0.29 4.17 15.22
C GLY A 58 -0.23 4.37 13.71
N GLU A 59 -0.21 5.60 13.24
CA GLU A 59 -0.05 5.94 11.82
C GLU A 59 1.30 5.45 11.26
N ARG A 60 2.40 5.65 12.01
CA ARG A 60 3.73 5.16 11.61
C ARG A 60 3.78 3.63 11.55
N ALA A 61 3.13 2.94 12.50
CA ALA A 61 3.02 1.48 12.50
C ALA A 61 2.20 0.99 11.30
N MET A 62 1.07 1.64 11.00
CA MET A 62 0.26 1.35 9.81
C MET A 62 1.07 1.55 8.53
N ALA A 63 1.87 2.62 8.42
CA ALA A 63 2.66 2.91 7.23
C ALA A 63 3.75 1.86 6.99
N ARG A 64 4.41 1.43 8.08
CA ARG A 64 5.38 0.33 8.02
C ARG A 64 4.75 -0.97 7.54
N ARG A 65 3.58 -1.34 8.08
CA ARG A 65 2.83 -2.53 7.65
C ARG A 65 2.48 -2.46 6.16
N PHE A 66 1.95 -1.32 5.70
CA PHE A 66 1.65 -1.12 4.28
C PHE A 66 2.88 -1.32 3.39
N ARG A 67 4.03 -0.71 3.74
CA ARG A 67 5.29 -0.86 2.98
C ARG A 67 5.77 -2.31 2.92
N ILE A 68 5.67 -3.05 4.03
CA ILE A 68 6.06 -4.47 4.09
C ILE A 68 5.16 -5.32 3.18
N TYR A 69 3.83 -5.14 3.26
CA TYR A 69 2.89 -5.85 2.39
C TYR A 69 3.11 -5.46 0.92
N LEU A 70 3.37 -4.19 0.62
CA LEU A 70 3.68 -3.77 -0.74
C LEU A 70 4.95 -4.45 -1.26
N ALA A 71 6.01 -4.54 -0.46
CA ALA A 71 7.24 -5.25 -0.83
C ALA A 71 6.99 -6.74 -1.10
N GLY A 72 6.22 -7.42 -0.24
CA GLY A 72 5.83 -8.82 -0.45
C GLY A 72 5.02 -9.02 -1.73
N TYR A 73 4.09 -8.12 -2.02
CA TYR A 73 3.31 -8.13 -3.25
C TYR A 73 4.18 -7.95 -4.50
N LEU A 74 5.16 -7.05 -4.45
CA LEU A 74 6.13 -6.86 -5.55
C LEU A 74 7.02 -8.09 -5.76
N VAL A 75 7.42 -8.78 -4.70
CA VAL A 75 8.18 -10.05 -4.79
C VAL A 75 7.34 -11.14 -5.46
N LEU A 76 6.07 -11.29 -5.06
CA LEU A 76 5.16 -12.23 -5.71
C LEU A 76 4.96 -11.91 -7.19
N LEU A 77 4.79 -10.62 -7.54
CA LEU A 77 4.69 -10.18 -8.92
C LEU A 77 5.95 -10.53 -9.73
N MET A 78 7.14 -10.24 -9.18
CA MET A 78 8.40 -10.59 -9.83
C MET A 78 8.53 -12.10 -10.07
N GLY A 79 8.13 -12.93 -9.12
CA GLY A 79 8.14 -14.39 -9.28
C GLY A 79 7.15 -14.93 -10.33
N ILE A 80 6.11 -14.15 -10.67
CA ILE A 80 5.19 -14.49 -11.78
C ILE A 80 5.81 -14.10 -13.13
N LEU A 81 6.44 -12.92 -13.18
CA LEU A 81 6.98 -12.31 -14.40
C LEU A 81 8.27 -12.98 -14.90
N LEU A 82 9.14 -13.43 -13.99
CA LEU A 82 10.32 -14.24 -14.30
C LEU A 82 9.95 -15.70 -14.64
#